data_AF-A0A7K1ZCV8-F1
#
_entry.id   AF-A0A7K1ZCV8-F1
#
_cell.length_a   1.000
_cell.length_b   1.000
_cell.length_c   1.000
_cell.angle_alpha   90.00
_cell.angle_beta   90.00
_cell.angle_gamma   90.00
#
_symmetry.space_group_name_H-M   'P 1'
#
loop_
_entity.id
_entity.type
_entity.pdbx_description
1 polymer ?
#
loop_
_entity_poly.entity_id
_entity_poly.type
_entity_poly.pdbx_seq_one_letter_code
_entity_poly.pdbx_strand_id
1 'polypeptide(L)'
;MPRTVAAEDLAGAGDWWRPFTQVEDVAIMHVDLIANVTNEKTAWNWLDDSERQRWQRFLHEGARRQYVLCRASLRSLLCDALNCSNDELGFESADHGKPFAMVKGQPTSFGFNVSHSGAHGLIALASSGRVGVDVEEFAQQRNLELLIEGTFGPNEQAELAALSGNRKLRLFLTLWTIKEALSKAHGWGLSLDVSRFEVPENLRQGEMHGSFQLSDLGDFSDTDDTWHVSNIGTDKFAAAMVREET
;
A
#
# COMPACT_ATOMS: atom_id res chain seq x y z
N MET A 1 -14.43 -8.13 -19.23
CA MET A 1 -13.24 -8.72 -18.60
C MET A 1 -12.28 -7.56 -18.35
N PRO A 2 -11.89 -7.26 -17.10
CA PRO A 2 -10.80 -6.33 -16.83
C PRO A 2 -9.54 -6.84 -17.52
N ARG A 3 -8.76 -5.95 -18.13
CA ARG A 3 -7.50 -6.33 -18.77
C ARG A 3 -6.46 -6.58 -17.66
N THR A 4 -5.68 -7.67 -17.75
CA THR A 4 -4.45 -7.78 -16.94
C THR A 4 -3.55 -6.64 -17.38
N VAL A 5 -3.30 -5.71 -16.48
CA VAL A 5 -2.53 -4.52 -16.82
C VAL A 5 -1.07 -4.79 -16.47
N ALA A 6 -0.25 -5.04 -17.49
CA ALA A 6 1.19 -5.09 -17.30
C ALA A 6 1.66 -3.70 -16.82
N ALA A 7 2.60 -3.65 -15.87
CA ALA A 7 3.09 -2.38 -15.36
C ALA A 7 3.59 -1.44 -16.48
N GLU A 8 4.12 -2.01 -17.57
CA GLU A 8 4.64 -1.30 -18.75
C GLU A 8 3.55 -0.68 -19.65
N ASP A 9 2.31 -1.18 -19.59
CA ASP A 9 1.18 -0.69 -20.40
C ASP A 9 0.50 0.56 -19.79
N LEU A 10 0.84 0.91 -18.53
CA LEU A 10 0.32 2.07 -17.81
C LEU A 10 1.24 3.28 -17.99
N ALA A 11 1.20 3.90 -19.16
CA ALA A 11 1.76 5.23 -19.37
C ALA A 11 0.63 6.27 -19.29
N GLY A 12 0.42 6.86 -18.11
CA GLY A 12 -0.66 7.82 -17.88
C GLY A 12 -0.18 9.24 -17.59
N ALA A 13 -1.14 10.09 -17.23
CA ALA A 13 -1.19 11.51 -17.60
C ALA A 13 -0.31 12.50 -16.80
N GLY A 14 0.92 12.12 -16.42
CA GLY A 14 1.82 13.04 -15.74
C GLY A 14 3.20 12.47 -15.39
N ASP A 15 4.22 13.34 -15.38
CA ASP A 15 5.63 12.98 -15.17
C ASP A 15 6.01 12.61 -13.71
N TRP A 16 5.04 12.38 -12.82
CA TRP A 16 5.28 12.14 -11.38
C TRP A 16 4.97 10.74 -10.89
N TRP A 17 4.60 9.81 -11.77
CA TRP A 17 4.49 8.40 -11.40
C TRP A 17 4.98 7.52 -12.54
N ARG A 18 5.39 6.30 -12.20
CA ARG A 18 5.99 5.37 -13.14
C ARG A 18 5.76 3.92 -12.72
N PRO A 19 5.87 2.97 -13.66
CA PRO A 19 5.98 1.56 -13.31
C PRO A 19 7.13 1.35 -12.32
N PHE A 20 6.89 0.57 -11.26
CA PHE A 20 7.91 0.24 -10.26
C PHE A 20 8.34 -1.22 -10.35
N THR A 21 7.38 -2.12 -10.16
CA THR A 21 7.60 -3.57 -10.26
C THR A 21 6.27 -4.26 -10.55
N GLN A 22 6.34 -5.54 -10.90
CA GLN A 22 5.19 -6.41 -11.01
C GLN A 22 5.47 -7.68 -10.21
N VAL A 23 4.51 -8.08 -9.40
CA VAL A 23 4.55 -9.34 -8.65
C VAL A 23 3.34 -10.14 -9.08
N GLU A 24 3.59 -11.25 -9.78
CA GLU A 24 2.53 -12.07 -10.39
C GLU A 24 1.64 -11.23 -11.33
N ASP A 25 0.35 -11.11 -11.04
CA ASP A 25 -0.62 -10.28 -11.77
C ASP A 25 -0.87 -8.91 -11.12
N VAL A 26 -0.13 -8.56 -10.06
CA VAL A 26 -0.24 -7.28 -9.37
C VAL A 26 0.81 -6.30 -9.90
N ALA A 27 0.35 -5.24 -10.56
CA ALA A 27 1.19 -4.13 -10.98
C ALA A 27 1.39 -3.14 -9.82
N ILE A 28 2.63 -2.74 -9.57
CA ILE A 28 2.98 -1.73 -8.58
C ILE A 28 3.53 -0.50 -9.29
N MET A 29 2.93 0.66 -9.00
CA MET A 29 3.34 1.95 -9.53
C MET A 29 3.99 2.77 -8.41
N HIS A 30 5.10 3.43 -8.73
CA HIS A 30 5.72 4.40 -7.82
C HIS A 30 5.24 5.81 -8.15
N VAL A 31 4.87 6.57 -7.13
CA VAL A 31 4.49 7.97 -7.21
C VAL A 31 5.57 8.81 -6.53
N ASP A 32 6.14 9.75 -7.26
CA ASP A 32 7.07 10.74 -6.75
C ASP A 32 6.30 11.85 -6.02
N LEU A 33 6.54 11.98 -4.72
CA LEU A 33 5.87 12.96 -3.85
C LEU A 33 6.74 14.16 -3.51
N ILE A 34 7.85 14.36 -4.24
CA ILE A 34 8.69 15.54 -4.13
C ILE A 34 7.92 16.78 -4.59
N ALA A 35 8.25 17.93 -3.98
CA ALA A 35 7.67 19.21 -4.35
C ALA A 35 7.83 19.56 -5.82
N ASN A 36 6.71 19.71 -6.52
CA ASN A 36 6.70 20.17 -7.90
C ASN A 36 5.37 20.87 -8.20
N VAL A 37 5.40 22.20 -8.29
CA VAL A 37 4.21 23.04 -8.48
C VAL A 37 3.47 22.71 -9.77
N THR A 38 4.18 22.32 -10.83
CA THR A 38 3.55 21.93 -12.10
C THR A 38 2.79 20.62 -11.94
N ASN A 39 3.43 19.61 -11.36
CA ASN A 39 2.79 18.31 -11.12
C ASN A 39 1.60 18.45 -10.17
N GLU A 40 1.74 19.22 -9.09
CA GLU A 40 0.66 19.46 -8.13
C GLU A 40 -0.55 20.15 -8.78
N LYS A 41 -0.32 21.13 -9.67
CA LYS A 41 -1.41 21.79 -10.43
C LYS A 41 -2.07 20.83 -11.42
N THR A 42 -1.29 20.05 -12.16
CA THR A 42 -1.83 19.06 -13.11
C THR A 42 -2.63 18.00 -12.39
N ALA A 43 -2.10 17.46 -11.29
CA ALA A 43 -2.75 16.48 -10.43
C ALA A 43 -4.04 17.00 -9.81
N TRP A 44 -4.10 18.28 -9.42
CA TRP A 44 -5.32 18.87 -8.87
C TRP A 44 -6.51 18.76 -9.84
N ASN A 45 -6.28 18.88 -11.16
CA ASN A 45 -7.34 18.82 -12.17
C ASN A 45 -7.99 17.44 -12.28
N TRP A 46 -7.32 16.39 -11.79
CA TRP A 46 -7.88 15.04 -11.75
C TRP A 46 -8.86 14.81 -10.61
N LEU A 47 -8.82 15.63 -9.56
CA LEU A 47 -9.68 15.45 -8.40
C LEU A 47 -11.13 15.78 -8.71
N ASP A 48 -12.05 14.98 -8.17
CA ASP A 48 -13.46 15.34 -8.08
C ASP A 48 -13.72 16.37 -6.96
N ASP A 49 -14.95 16.88 -6.86
CA ASP A 49 -15.27 17.91 -5.89
C ASP A 49 -15.15 17.46 -4.43
N SER A 50 -15.45 16.19 -4.13
CA SER A 50 -15.32 15.63 -2.77
C SER A 50 -13.84 15.50 -2.38
N GLU A 51 -12.99 15.12 -3.33
CA GLU A 51 -11.55 15.00 -3.15
C GLU A 51 -10.90 16.38 -3.04
N ARG A 52 -11.35 17.38 -3.80
CA ARG A 52 -10.91 18.78 -3.65
C ARG A 52 -11.24 19.33 -2.27
N GLN A 53 -12.44 19.05 -1.76
CA GLN A 53 -12.81 19.43 -0.39
C GLN A 53 -11.96 18.70 0.66
N ARG A 54 -11.62 17.42 0.46
CA ARG A 54 -10.67 16.70 1.32
C ARG A 54 -9.27 17.31 1.26
N TRP A 55 -8.78 17.62 0.06
CA TRP A 55 -7.48 18.26 -0.13
C TRP A 55 -7.37 19.59 0.62
N GLN A 56 -8.42 20.42 0.59
CA GLN A 56 -8.45 21.70 1.31
C GLN A 56 -8.35 21.55 2.84
N ARG A 57 -8.86 20.45 3.41
CA ARG A 57 -8.85 20.19 4.85
C ARG A 57 -7.47 19.87 5.43
N PHE A 58 -6.51 19.44 4.62
CA PHE A 58 -5.14 19.23 5.11
C PHE A 58 -4.52 20.57 5.50
N LEU A 59 -3.91 20.63 6.69
CA LEU A 59 -3.29 21.84 7.22
C LEU A 59 -1.88 22.08 6.68
N HIS A 60 -1.16 21.01 6.37
CA HIS A 60 0.24 21.06 5.94
C HIS A 60 0.37 20.86 4.42
N GLU A 61 1.22 21.66 3.78
CA GLU A 61 1.48 21.59 2.34
C GLU A 61 2.00 20.22 1.91
N GLY A 62 2.87 19.59 2.72
CA GLY A 62 3.36 18.23 2.45
C GLY A 62 2.23 17.20 2.36
N ALA A 63 1.27 17.25 3.30
CA ALA A 63 0.13 16.34 3.28
C ALA A 63 -0.83 16.63 2.12
N ARG A 64 -1.03 17.91 1.77
CA ARG A 64 -1.78 18.32 0.57
C ARG A 64 -1.16 17.76 -0.70
N ARG A 65 0.17 17.87 -0.83
CA ARG A 65 0.95 17.36 -1.97
C ARG A 65 0.84 15.84 -2.07
N GLN A 66 1.13 15.12 -0.99
CA GLN A 66 1.06 13.66 -0.96
C GLN A 66 -0.34 13.18 -1.36
N TYR A 67 -1.39 13.81 -0.82
CA TYR A 67 -2.77 13.46 -1.17
C TYR A 67 -3.08 13.70 -2.65
N VAL A 68 -2.78 14.89 -3.20
CA VAL A 68 -3.16 15.23 -4.59
C VAL A 68 -2.39 14.38 -5.60
N LEU A 69 -1.09 14.18 -5.41
CA LEU A 69 -0.26 13.40 -6.33
C LEU A 69 -0.67 11.93 -6.32
N CYS A 70 -0.83 11.31 -5.15
CA CYS A 70 -1.29 9.93 -5.05
C CYS A 70 -2.71 9.74 -5.59
N ARG A 71 -3.64 10.66 -5.27
CA ARG A 71 -5.04 10.53 -5.70
C ARG A 71 -5.18 10.68 -7.21
N ALA A 72 -4.50 11.66 -7.80
CA ALA A 72 -4.51 11.86 -9.25
C ALA A 72 -3.90 10.67 -9.99
N SER A 73 -2.76 10.15 -9.51
CA SER A 73 -2.14 8.93 -10.06
C SER A 73 -3.10 7.76 -10.01
N LEU A 74 -3.74 7.51 -8.85
CA LEU A 74 -4.70 6.42 -8.71
C LEU A 74 -5.88 6.56 -9.68
N ARG A 75 -6.45 7.77 -9.82
CA ARG A 75 -7.57 8.01 -10.73
C ARG A 75 -7.17 7.74 -12.18
N SER A 76 -6.03 8.25 -12.63
CA SER A 76 -5.51 7.98 -13.98
C SER A 76 -5.33 6.49 -14.22
N LEU A 77 -4.64 5.81 -13.31
CA LEU A 77 -4.36 4.38 -13.41
C LEU A 77 -5.63 3.53 -13.46
N LEU A 78 -6.64 3.86 -12.65
CA LEU A 78 -7.92 3.15 -12.64
C LEU A 78 -8.77 3.46 -13.86
N CYS A 79 -8.77 4.70 -14.36
CA CYS A 79 -9.45 5.04 -15.61
C CYS A 79 -8.92 4.18 -16.78
N ASP A 80 -7.60 4.05 -16.87
CA ASP A 80 -6.94 3.24 -17.88
C ASP A 80 -7.26 1.74 -17.69
N ALA A 81 -7.12 1.23 -16.46
CA ALA A 81 -7.34 -0.19 -16.16
C ALA A 81 -8.81 -0.64 -16.35
N LEU A 82 -9.76 0.23 -16.00
CA LEU A 82 -11.20 -0.03 -16.05
C LEU A 82 -11.85 0.45 -17.36
N ASN A 83 -11.07 1.09 -18.25
CA ASN A 83 -11.53 1.70 -19.49
C ASN A 83 -12.76 2.60 -19.27
N CYS A 84 -12.61 3.56 -18.34
CA CYS A 84 -13.64 4.54 -18.02
C CYS A 84 -13.05 5.96 -18.01
N SER A 85 -13.91 6.95 -18.13
CA SER A 85 -13.51 8.35 -17.98
C SER A 85 -13.43 8.75 -16.51
N ASN A 86 -12.67 9.81 -16.22
CA ASN A 86 -12.49 10.29 -14.86
C ASN A 86 -13.81 10.68 -14.17
N ASP A 87 -14.79 11.19 -14.92
CA ASP A 87 -16.10 11.59 -14.38
C ASP A 87 -17.01 10.38 -14.08
N GLU A 88 -16.71 9.21 -14.64
CA GLU A 88 -17.43 7.96 -14.37
C GLU A 88 -16.83 7.20 -13.16
N LEU A 89 -15.60 7.54 -12.76
CA LEU A 89 -14.88 6.92 -11.65
C LEU A 89 -15.21 7.59 -10.32
N GLY A 90 -15.63 6.77 -9.36
CA GLY A 90 -15.83 7.16 -7.96
C GLY A 90 -15.17 6.17 -7.00
N PHE A 91 -15.19 6.51 -5.71
CA PHE A 91 -14.69 5.66 -4.63
C PHE A 91 -15.71 5.57 -3.51
N GLU A 92 -15.93 4.35 -3.03
CA GLU A 92 -16.66 4.09 -1.78
C GLU A 92 -15.74 3.33 -0.82
N SER A 93 -16.18 3.13 0.42
CA SER A 93 -15.41 2.42 1.44
C SER A 93 -16.21 1.24 1.99
N ALA A 94 -15.56 0.10 2.15
CA ALA A 94 -16.12 -1.03 2.88
C ALA A 94 -16.24 -0.71 4.39
N ASP A 95 -16.84 -1.62 5.16
CA ASP A 95 -17.20 -1.42 6.59
C ASP A 95 -16.03 -0.91 7.48
N HIS A 96 -14.80 -1.26 7.12
CA HIS A 96 -13.58 -0.90 7.86
C HIS A 96 -12.74 0.18 7.17
N GLY A 97 -13.31 0.90 6.19
CA GLY A 97 -12.69 2.06 5.56
C GLY A 97 -11.78 1.75 4.37
N LYS A 98 -11.60 0.48 3.97
CA LYS A 98 -10.85 0.13 2.76
C LYS A 98 -11.61 0.64 1.51
N PRO A 99 -10.99 1.49 0.68
CA PRO A 99 -11.68 2.02 -0.49
C PRO A 99 -11.79 0.98 -1.61
N PHE A 100 -12.88 1.05 -2.38
CA PHE A 100 -13.07 0.29 -3.62
C PHE A 100 -13.59 1.21 -4.73
N ALA A 101 -13.35 0.82 -5.98
CA ALA A 101 -13.63 1.67 -7.14
C ALA A 101 -15.06 1.42 -7.65
N MET A 102 -15.75 2.52 -7.94
CA MET A 102 -17.06 2.56 -8.56
C MET A 102 -16.92 3.08 -9.99
N VAL A 103 -17.54 2.41 -10.96
CA VAL A 103 -17.63 2.90 -12.34
C VAL A 103 -19.10 3.04 -12.71
N LYS A 104 -19.52 4.25 -13.08
CA LYS A 104 -20.94 4.55 -13.37
C LYS A 104 -21.89 4.18 -12.22
N GLY A 105 -21.42 4.36 -10.99
CA GLY A 105 -22.16 4.02 -9.78
C GLY A 105 -22.31 2.52 -9.52
N GLN A 106 -21.50 1.66 -10.15
CA GLN A 106 -21.47 0.22 -9.90
C GLN A 106 -20.12 -0.21 -9.32
N PRO A 107 -20.10 -1.12 -8.34
CA PRO A 107 -18.85 -1.62 -7.75
C PRO A 107 -18.07 -2.44 -8.76
N THR A 108 -16.74 -2.31 -8.69
CA THR A 108 -15.81 -3.12 -9.49
C THR A 108 -15.15 -4.18 -8.62
N SER A 109 -14.77 -5.31 -9.23
CA SER A 109 -13.97 -6.35 -8.58
C SER A 109 -12.46 -6.07 -8.65
N PHE A 110 -12.06 -4.93 -9.22
CA PHE A 110 -10.67 -4.58 -9.44
C PHE A 110 -10.04 -4.13 -8.13
N GLY A 111 -9.01 -4.86 -7.69
CA GLY A 111 -8.31 -4.60 -6.45
C GLY A 111 -7.33 -3.43 -6.61
N PHE A 112 -7.30 -2.53 -5.64
CA PHE A 112 -6.21 -1.58 -5.52
C PHE A 112 -5.87 -1.28 -4.06
N ASN A 113 -4.65 -0.79 -3.84
CA ASN A 113 -4.26 -0.23 -2.57
C ASN A 113 -3.22 0.88 -2.77
N VAL A 114 -3.18 1.84 -1.83
CA VAL A 114 -2.25 2.97 -1.90
C VAL A 114 -1.57 3.13 -0.55
N SER A 115 -0.26 3.34 -0.56
CA SER A 115 0.49 3.78 0.61
C SER A 115 1.46 4.88 0.22
N HIS A 116 1.85 5.71 1.20
CA HIS A 116 2.87 6.73 0.99
C HIS A 116 3.63 7.04 2.28
N SER A 117 4.93 7.29 2.15
CA SER A 117 5.79 7.73 3.24
C SER A 117 6.91 8.60 2.67
N GLY A 118 7.17 9.74 3.32
CA GLY A 118 8.15 10.71 2.86
C GLY A 118 7.89 11.19 1.42
N ALA A 119 8.90 11.00 0.57
CA ALA A 119 8.88 11.35 -0.85
C ALA A 119 8.32 10.23 -1.77
N HIS A 120 7.78 9.15 -1.21
CA HIS A 120 7.40 7.95 -1.96
C HIS A 120 5.93 7.59 -1.76
N GLY A 121 5.23 7.33 -2.86
CA GLY A 121 3.93 6.66 -2.88
C GLY A 121 4.03 5.36 -3.67
N LEU A 122 3.27 4.34 -3.26
CA LEU A 122 3.05 3.12 -4.02
C LEU A 122 1.56 2.92 -4.25
N ILE A 123 1.21 2.48 -5.47
CA ILE A 123 -0.14 2.08 -5.85
C ILE A 123 -0.07 0.64 -6.38
N ALA A 124 -0.77 -0.27 -5.73
CA ALA A 124 -0.97 -1.63 -6.22
C ALA A 124 -2.28 -1.75 -6.99
N LEU A 125 -2.25 -2.45 -8.11
CA LEU A 125 -3.37 -2.70 -9.01
C LEU A 125 -3.45 -4.20 -9.30
N ALA A 126 -4.61 -4.80 -9.04
CA ALA A 126 -4.86 -6.22 -9.25
C ALA A 126 -6.18 -6.40 -10.01
N SER A 127 -6.20 -7.25 -11.04
CA SER A 127 -7.43 -7.50 -11.82
C SER A 127 -8.58 -8.09 -10.99
N SER A 128 -8.25 -8.75 -9.88
CA SER A 128 -9.17 -9.35 -8.93
C SER A 128 -8.48 -9.61 -7.60
N GLY A 129 -9.27 -9.94 -6.58
CA GLY A 129 -8.76 -10.36 -5.27
C GLY A 129 -8.36 -9.19 -4.37
N ARG A 130 -8.07 -9.52 -3.11
CA ARG A 130 -7.63 -8.54 -2.11
C ARG A 130 -6.13 -8.29 -2.26
N VAL A 131 -5.77 -7.01 -2.38
CA VAL A 131 -4.38 -6.55 -2.42
C VAL A 131 -4.14 -5.43 -1.40
N GLY A 132 -2.95 -5.39 -0.84
CA GLY A 132 -2.44 -4.36 0.06
C GLY A 132 -1.00 -4.03 -0.27
N VAL A 133 -0.62 -2.76 -0.12
CA VAL A 133 0.76 -2.30 -0.29
C VAL A 133 1.09 -1.36 0.85
N ASP A 134 2.33 -1.43 1.33
CA ASP A 134 2.85 -0.45 2.27
C ASP A 134 4.25 0.00 1.91
N VAL A 135 4.59 1.23 2.28
CA VAL A 135 5.90 1.85 2.01
C VAL A 135 6.27 2.75 3.18
N GLU A 136 7.52 2.60 3.65
CA GLU A 136 8.09 3.46 4.67
C GLU A 136 9.49 3.94 4.27
N GLU A 137 9.66 5.26 4.19
CA GLU A 137 10.98 5.87 3.98
C GLU A 137 11.89 5.55 5.17
N PHE A 138 13.18 5.30 4.92
CA PHE A 138 14.15 5.07 6.00
C PHE A 138 14.43 6.36 6.78
N ALA A 139 13.53 6.69 7.68
CA ALA A 139 13.61 7.81 8.61
C ALA A 139 13.64 7.33 10.06
N GLN A 140 14.26 8.13 10.94
CA GLN A 140 14.37 7.79 12.35
C GLN A 140 12.99 7.79 13.01
N GLN A 141 12.65 6.68 13.66
CA GLN A 141 11.39 6.51 14.37
C GLN A 141 11.52 6.99 15.81
N ARG A 142 10.55 7.81 16.25
CA ARG A 142 10.42 8.16 17.67
C ARG A 142 9.81 6.98 18.40
N ASN A 143 10.27 6.71 19.62
CA ASN A 143 9.75 5.64 20.47
C ASN A 143 9.81 4.25 19.80
N LEU A 144 10.87 3.99 19.03
CA LEU A 144 11.05 2.73 18.30
C LEU A 144 10.84 1.50 19.18
N GLU A 145 11.39 1.48 20.40
CA GLU A 145 11.24 0.33 21.31
C GLU A 145 9.78 0.11 21.75
N LEU A 146 9.01 1.18 22.00
CA LEU A 146 7.59 1.06 22.35
C LEU A 146 6.76 0.55 21.17
N LEU A 147 7.11 0.95 19.94
CA LEU A 147 6.49 0.39 18.74
C LEU A 147 6.85 -1.10 18.58
N ILE A 148 8.09 -1.47 18.90
CA ILE A 148 8.52 -2.87 18.84
C ILE A 148 7.70 -3.73 19.81
N GLU A 149 7.58 -3.29 21.07
CA GLU A 149 6.84 -4.00 22.11
C GLU A 149 5.34 -4.12 21.80
N GLY A 150 4.74 -3.11 21.16
CA GLY A 150 3.30 -3.07 20.89
C GLY A 150 2.84 -3.72 19.58
N THR A 151 3.75 -4.00 18.65
CA THR A 151 3.39 -4.39 17.27
C THR A 151 3.94 -5.76 16.84
N PHE A 152 5.03 -6.23 17.44
CA PHE A 152 5.75 -7.41 16.95
C PHE A 152 5.63 -8.59 17.92
N GLY A 153 5.66 -9.80 17.36
CA GLY A 153 5.65 -11.04 18.14
C GLY A 153 7.01 -11.32 18.81
N PRO A 154 7.07 -12.27 19.77
CA PRO A 154 8.28 -12.54 20.55
C PRO A 154 9.54 -12.84 19.73
N ASN A 155 9.43 -13.57 18.61
CA ASN A 155 10.60 -13.89 17.78
C ASN A 155 11.12 -12.66 17.04
N GLU A 156 10.20 -11.86 16.49
CA GLU A 156 10.51 -10.59 15.83
C GLU A 156 11.14 -9.59 16.81
N GLN A 157 10.62 -9.50 18.05
CA GLN A 157 11.19 -8.67 19.11
C GLN A 157 12.61 -9.11 19.47
N ALA A 158 12.86 -10.42 19.58
CA ALA A 158 14.18 -10.97 19.87
C ALA A 158 15.19 -10.66 18.76
N GLU A 159 14.80 -10.81 17.49
CA GLU A 159 15.63 -10.46 16.33
C GLU A 159 15.96 -8.96 16.30
N LEU A 160 14.97 -8.10 16.57
CA LEU A 160 15.15 -6.65 16.63
C LEU A 160 16.03 -6.21 17.82
N ALA A 161 15.93 -6.89 18.96
CA ALA A 161 16.76 -6.63 20.13
C ALA A 161 18.25 -6.98 19.90
N ALA A 162 18.54 -7.93 19.01
CA ALA A 162 19.90 -8.32 18.64
C ALA A 162 20.60 -7.32 17.68
N LEU A 163 19.86 -6.34 17.14
CA LEU A 163 20.36 -5.35 16.20
C LEU A 163 20.45 -3.95 16.81
N SER A 164 21.23 -3.08 16.18
CA SER A 164 21.32 -1.66 16.53
C SER A 164 21.45 -0.77 15.29
N GLY A 165 21.22 0.53 15.47
CA GLY A 165 21.35 1.54 14.43
C GLY A 165 20.53 1.23 13.17
N ASN A 166 21.13 1.47 12.00
CA ASN A 166 20.46 1.32 10.71
C ASN A 166 20.00 -0.11 10.42
N ARG A 167 20.68 -1.13 10.96
CA ARG A 167 20.27 -2.54 10.77
C ARG A 167 18.96 -2.82 11.49
N LYS A 168 18.82 -2.34 12.73
CA LYS A 168 17.56 -2.45 13.50
C LYS A 168 16.43 -1.69 12.82
N LEU A 169 16.68 -0.44 12.39
CA LEU A 169 15.69 0.37 11.71
C LEU A 169 15.20 -0.28 10.41
N ARG A 170 16.12 -0.85 9.62
CA ARG A 170 15.76 -1.55 8.37
C ARG A 170 14.88 -2.77 8.64
N LEU A 171 15.28 -3.65 9.58
CA LEU A 171 14.47 -4.81 9.93
C LEU A 171 13.10 -4.38 10.46
N PHE A 172 13.05 -3.38 11.35
CA PHE A 172 11.80 -2.85 11.89
C PHE A 172 10.85 -2.40 10.78
N LEU A 173 11.32 -1.56 9.85
CA LEU A 173 10.47 -1.05 8.76
C LEU A 173 10.09 -2.14 7.74
N THR A 174 10.95 -3.13 7.51
CA THR A 174 10.59 -4.31 6.71
C THR A 174 9.44 -5.09 7.36
N LEU A 175 9.53 -5.41 8.65
CA LEU A 175 8.47 -6.15 9.34
C LEU A 175 7.19 -5.31 9.45
N TRP A 176 7.32 -4.02 9.73
CA TRP A 176 6.20 -3.06 9.80
C TRP A 176 5.43 -3.02 8.48
N THR A 177 6.13 -2.82 7.37
CA THR A 177 5.49 -2.71 6.05
C THR A 177 4.78 -3.99 5.65
N ILE A 178 5.30 -5.16 6.00
CA ILE A 178 4.60 -6.45 5.77
C ILE A 178 3.28 -6.51 6.55
N LYS A 179 3.30 -6.18 7.85
CA LYS A 179 2.10 -6.21 8.71
C LYS A 179 1.05 -5.19 8.25
N GLU A 180 1.46 -3.97 7.92
CA GLU A 180 0.58 -2.93 7.41
C GLU A 180 0.00 -3.29 6.03
N ALA A 181 0.82 -3.86 5.13
CA ALA A 181 0.34 -4.33 3.85
C ALA A 181 -0.70 -5.46 4.01
N LEU A 182 -0.50 -6.39 4.94
CA LEU A 182 -1.51 -7.42 5.28
C LEU A 182 -2.80 -6.80 5.81
N SER A 183 -2.70 -5.90 6.80
CA SER A 183 -3.88 -5.21 7.35
C SER A 183 -4.66 -4.46 6.25
N LYS A 184 -3.95 -3.78 5.36
CA LYS A 184 -4.51 -3.09 4.19
C LYS A 184 -5.10 -4.06 3.16
N ALA A 185 -4.50 -5.22 2.95
CA ALA A 185 -4.99 -6.24 2.02
C ALA A 185 -6.31 -6.83 2.53
N HIS A 186 -6.35 -7.24 3.79
CA HIS A 186 -7.56 -7.75 4.41
C HIS A 186 -8.66 -6.69 4.52
N GLY A 187 -8.27 -5.45 4.85
CA GLY A 187 -9.18 -4.33 5.01
C GLY A 187 -9.70 -4.15 6.44
N TRP A 188 -9.15 -4.82 7.46
CA TRP A 188 -9.59 -4.66 8.85
C TRP A 188 -9.18 -3.33 9.52
N GLY A 189 -8.29 -2.56 8.89
CA GLY A 189 -7.77 -1.33 9.48
C GLY A 189 -7.06 -1.60 10.82
N LEU A 190 -7.21 -0.69 11.79
CA LEU A 190 -6.59 -0.80 13.13
C LEU A 190 -7.17 -1.90 14.01
N SER A 191 -8.17 -2.66 13.54
CA SER A 191 -8.83 -3.70 14.33
C SER A 191 -8.05 -5.02 14.37
N LEU A 192 -7.04 -5.21 13.51
CA LEU A 192 -6.17 -6.36 13.57
C LEU A 192 -5.09 -6.15 14.63
N ASP A 193 -5.04 -7.04 15.62
CA ASP A 193 -3.92 -7.13 16.55
C ASP A 193 -2.74 -7.80 15.84
N VAL A 194 -2.01 -6.99 15.05
CA VAL A 194 -0.86 -7.45 14.24
C VAL A 194 0.29 -8.02 15.08
N SER A 195 0.25 -7.87 16.42
CA SER A 195 1.22 -8.50 17.33
C SER A 195 1.04 -10.02 17.44
N ARG A 196 -0.15 -10.53 17.10
CA ARG A 196 -0.44 -11.98 17.10
C ARG A 196 -0.02 -12.68 15.81
N PHE A 197 0.41 -11.91 14.82
CA PHE A 197 1.02 -12.39 13.59
C PHE A 197 2.51 -12.22 13.65
N GLU A 198 3.27 -13.26 13.32
CA GLU A 198 4.69 -13.12 13.03
C GLU A 198 4.92 -13.30 11.53
N VAL A 199 5.68 -12.36 10.95
CA VAL A 199 6.13 -12.42 9.56
C VAL A 199 6.88 -13.74 9.34
N PRO A 200 6.58 -14.55 8.30
CA PRO A 200 7.27 -15.81 8.04
C PRO A 200 8.81 -15.75 8.15
N GLU A 201 9.43 -16.78 8.75
CA GLU A 201 10.87 -16.79 9.06
C GLU A 201 11.74 -16.52 7.84
N ASN A 202 11.37 -17.07 6.68
CA ASN A 202 12.12 -16.89 5.44
C ASN A 202 12.17 -15.41 5.01
N LEU A 203 11.06 -14.67 5.15
CA LEU A 203 11.01 -13.23 4.90
C LEU A 203 11.83 -12.43 5.92
N ARG A 204 11.83 -12.85 7.20
CA ARG A 204 12.69 -12.24 8.24
C ARG A 204 14.18 -12.46 7.95
N GLN A 205 14.52 -13.60 7.33
CA GLN A 205 15.88 -13.94 6.87
C GLN A 205 16.26 -13.33 5.52
N GLY A 206 15.38 -12.52 4.92
CA GLY A 206 15.68 -11.72 3.73
C GLY A 206 15.24 -12.34 2.40
N GLU A 207 14.45 -13.41 2.41
CA GLU A 207 13.77 -13.83 1.19
C GLU A 207 12.78 -12.75 0.72
N MET A 208 12.59 -12.65 -0.60
CA MET A 208 11.69 -11.66 -1.18
C MET A 208 10.24 -12.08 -1.13
N HIS A 209 9.96 -13.39 -1.09
CA HIS A 209 8.61 -13.93 -1.19
C HIS A 209 8.34 -14.92 -0.07
N GLY A 210 7.11 -14.97 0.42
CA GLY A 210 6.67 -15.94 1.40
C GLY A 210 5.15 -16.01 1.41
N SER A 211 4.60 -17.02 2.07
CA SER A 211 3.16 -17.17 2.23
C SER A 211 2.81 -17.62 3.64
N PHE A 212 1.57 -17.37 4.05
CA PHE A 212 1.03 -17.82 5.32
C PHE A 212 -0.50 -17.94 5.24
N GLN A 213 -1.11 -18.63 6.20
CA GLN A 213 -2.56 -18.67 6.36
C GLN A 213 -2.96 -17.83 7.58
N LEU A 214 -4.11 -17.15 7.51
CA LEU A 214 -4.61 -16.37 8.66
C LEU A 214 -5.07 -17.27 9.81
N SER A 215 -5.45 -18.51 9.53
CA SER A 215 -5.75 -19.52 10.55
C SER A 215 -4.57 -19.80 11.48
N ASP A 216 -3.33 -19.55 11.02
CA ASP A 216 -2.12 -19.62 11.85
C ASP A 216 -2.07 -18.51 12.92
N LEU A 217 -2.95 -17.50 12.83
CA LEU A 217 -2.98 -16.29 13.68
C LEU A 217 -4.01 -16.34 14.79
N GLY A 218 -4.67 -17.48 14.94
CA GLY A 218 -5.76 -17.70 15.90
C GLY A 218 -7.10 -17.16 15.41
N ASP A 219 -7.99 -16.83 16.34
CA ASP A 219 -9.42 -16.55 16.12
C ASP A 219 -9.74 -15.30 15.25
N PHE A 220 -8.80 -14.73 14.48
CA PHE A 220 -9.08 -13.57 13.62
C PHE A 220 -9.86 -13.91 12.35
N SER A 221 -9.87 -15.16 11.93
CA SER A 221 -10.70 -15.59 10.80
C SER A 221 -10.93 -17.11 10.76
N ASP A 222 -12.18 -17.52 10.54
CA ASP A 222 -12.56 -18.89 10.14
C ASP A 222 -12.16 -19.21 8.67
N THR A 223 -11.24 -18.45 8.08
CA THR A 223 -10.88 -18.55 6.66
C THR A 223 -9.50 -19.17 6.49
N ASP A 224 -9.41 -20.25 5.73
CA ASP A 224 -8.16 -20.88 5.27
C ASP A 224 -7.51 -20.11 4.10
N ASP A 225 -7.69 -18.79 4.06
CA ASP A 225 -7.17 -17.94 3.00
C ASP A 225 -5.64 -17.93 3.06
N THR A 226 -5.01 -18.36 1.97
CA THR A 226 -3.57 -18.23 1.79
C THR A 226 -3.25 -16.80 1.35
N TRP A 227 -2.27 -16.18 2.02
CA TRP A 227 -1.76 -14.87 1.66
C TRP A 227 -0.33 -14.98 1.15
N HIS A 228 -0.06 -14.32 0.03
CA HIS A 228 1.28 -14.19 -0.54
C HIS A 228 1.83 -12.81 -0.21
N VAL A 229 3.04 -12.78 0.33
CA VAL A 229 3.78 -11.57 0.67
C VAL A 229 4.96 -11.45 -0.25
N SER A 230 5.21 -10.22 -0.71
CA SER A 230 6.43 -9.87 -1.42
C SER A 230 7.07 -8.63 -0.80
N ASN A 231 8.29 -8.79 -0.29
CA ASN A 231 9.16 -7.69 0.09
C ASN A 231 9.68 -7.01 -1.19
N ILE A 232 9.20 -5.79 -1.43
CA ILE A 232 9.51 -4.99 -2.62
C ILE A 232 10.31 -3.73 -2.24
N GLY A 233 10.93 -3.74 -1.06
CA GLY A 233 11.77 -2.66 -0.56
C GLY A 233 13.00 -2.40 -1.42
N THR A 234 13.58 -1.21 -1.25
CA THR A 234 14.78 -0.76 -1.95
C THR A 234 15.83 -0.30 -0.93
N ASP A 235 16.91 0.30 -1.41
CA ASP A 235 17.87 1.01 -0.56
C ASP A 235 17.30 2.30 0.05
N LYS A 236 16.25 2.87 -0.55
CA LYS A 236 15.60 4.15 -0.18
C LYS A 236 14.40 4.02 0.77
N PHE A 237 13.66 2.92 0.68
CA PHE A 237 12.48 2.68 1.51
C PHE A 237 12.28 1.18 1.77
N ALA A 238 11.64 0.84 2.88
CA ALA A 238 11.03 -0.47 3.07
C ALA A 238 9.67 -0.48 2.37
N ALA A 239 9.28 -1.60 1.77
CA ALA A 239 7.96 -1.76 1.19
C ALA A 239 7.57 -3.24 1.09
N ALA A 240 6.28 -3.51 1.20
CA ALA A 240 5.72 -4.83 1.02
C ALA A 240 4.42 -4.77 0.21
N MET A 241 4.18 -5.81 -0.56
CA MET A 241 2.91 -6.10 -1.19
C MET A 241 2.37 -7.41 -0.62
N VAL A 242 1.09 -7.42 -0.27
CA VAL A 242 0.38 -8.60 0.20
C VAL A 242 -0.87 -8.80 -0.63
N ARG A 243 -1.11 -10.04 -1.04
CA ARG A 243 -2.32 -10.43 -1.78
C ARG A 243 -2.90 -11.72 -1.24
N GLU A 244 -4.19 -11.89 -1.46
CA GLU A 244 -4.89 -13.15 -1.27
C GLU A 244 -4.65 -14.06 -2.48
N GLU A 245 -4.46 -15.35 -2.23
CA GLU A 245 -4.47 -16.41 -3.24
C GLU A 245 -5.89 -16.59 -3.77
N THR A 246 -6.05 -16.55 -5.09
CA THR A 246 -7.35 -16.62 -5.79
C THR A 246 -7.60 -17.96 -6.44
#